data_AF-A0A7M2A3P0-F1
#
_entry.id   AF-A0A7M2A3P0-F1
#
_cell.length_a   1.000
_cell.length_b   1.000
_cell.length_c   1.000
_cell.angle_alpha   90.00
_cell.angle_beta   90.00
_cell.angle_gamma   90.00
#
_symmetry.space_group_name_H-M   'P 1'
#
loop_
_entity.id
_entity.type
_entity.pdbx_description
1 polymer ?
#
loop_
_entity_poly.entity_id
_entity_poly.type
_entity_poly.pdbx_seq_one_letter_code
_entity_poly.pdbx_strand_id
1 'polypeptide(L)'
;MNDDTTTEEKITITKGSTHSLHIRCPYNPAYIQRIRQITGRKWETKQKMWIIPYTIAAIQEFTSQFDPDEVQITPEQRTVTEGTKDTRI
;
A
#
# COMPACT_ATOMS: atom_id res chain seq x y z
N MET A 1 0.16 -33.61 -4.92
CA MET A 1 1.50 -33.21 -5.36
C MET A 1 1.30 -32.15 -6.44
N ASN A 2 1.59 -30.89 -6.08
CA ASN A 2 1.67 -29.65 -6.89
C ASN A 2 0.31 -29.23 -7.52
N ASP A 3 -0.16 -28.00 -7.52
CA ASP A 3 0.36 -26.63 -7.39
C ASP A 3 -0.88 -25.76 -7.00
N ASP A 4 -0.84 -24.43 -6.92
CA ASP A 4 -1.99 -23.54 -6.61
C ASP A 4 -2.37 -23.51 -5.10
N THR A 5 -1.88 -22.63 -4.22
CA THR A 5 -1.82 -21.16 -4.30
C THR A 5 -0.93 -20.68 -3.15
N THR A 6 0.40 -20.78 -3.27
CA THR A 6 1.26 -19.97 -2.40
C THR A 6 1.19 -18.55 -2.94
N THR A 7 0.07 -17.88 -2.67
CA THR A 7 -0.09 -16.44 -2.87
C THR A 7 1.00 -15.80 -2.03
N GLU A 8 2.11 -15.46 -2.68
CA GLU A 8 3.21 -14.77 -2.03
C GLU A 8 2.62 -13.54 -1.33
N GLU A 9 2.63 -13.57 0.01
CA GLU A 9 2.10 -12.49 0.86
C GLU A 9 3.06 -11.29 0.80
N LYS A 10 3.17 -10.69 -0.39
CA LYS A 10 4.06 -9.57 -0.68
C LYS A 10 3.34 -8.25 -0.50
N ILE A 11 4.11 -7.25 -0.08
CA ILE A 11 3.61 -5.88 0.08
C ILE A 11 3.46 -5.28 -1.29
N THR A 12 2.26 -4.79 -1.61
CA THR A 12 1.99 -4.17 -2.90
C THR A 12 2.03 -2.65 -2.78
N ILE A 13 2.81 -1.99 -3.63
CA ILE A 13 2.85 -0.52 -3.72
C ILE A 13 2.21 -0.07 -5.03
N THR A 14 1.28 0.88 -4.92
CA THR A 14 0.63 1.55 -6.05
C THR A 14 0.75 3.06 -5.91
N LYS A 15 0.81 3.77 -7.04
CA LYS A 15 0.77 5.23 -7.05
C LYS A 15 -0.66 5.69 -6.76
N GLY A 16 -0.85 6.48 -5.71
CA GLY A 16 -2.16 7.02 -5.34
C GLY A 16 -2.46 8.33 -6.07
N SER A 17 -1.67 9.36 -5.75
CA SER A 17 -1.78 10.70 -6.34
C SER A 17 -0.39 11.25 -6.65
N THR A 18 -0.29 12.49 -7.14
CA THR A 18 1.00 13.17 -7.37
C THR A 18 1.89 13.24 -6.13
N HIS A 19 1.30 13.23 -4.93
CA HIS A 19 2.00 13.40 -3.65
C HIS A 19 1.87 12.21 -2.70
N SER A 20 1.28 11.09 -3.13
CA SER A 20 1.02 9.95 -2.25
C SER A 20 1.22 8.59 -2.91
N LEU A 21 1.76 7.67 -2.14
CA LEU A 21 1.83 6.25 -2.47
C LEU A 21 0.87 5.47 -1.59
N HIS A 22 0.29 4.43 -2.17
CA HIS A 22 -0.63 3.51 -1.53
C HIS A 22 0.09 2.18 -1.32
N ILE A 23 0.05 1.67 -0.10
CA ILE A 23 0.73 0.46 0.31
C ILE A 23 -0.32 -0.50 0.84
N ARG A 24 -0.52 -1.60 0.13
CA ARG A 24 -1.30 -2.73 0.60
C ARG A 24 -0.36 -3.75 1.19
N CYS A 25 -0.62 -4.11 2.43
CA CYS A 25 0.17 -5.06 3.18
C CYS A 25 -0.76 -6.21 3.60
N PRO A 26 -0.34 -7.48 3.43
CA PRO A 26 -1.05 -8.60 4.05
C PRO A 26 -1.05 -8.43 5.57
N TYR A 27 -1.94 -9.12 6.27
CA TYR A 27 -2.07 -8.98 7.72
C TYR A 27 -0.91 -9.68 8.44
N ASN A 28 0.26 -9.05 8.41
CA ASN A 28 1.46 -9.47 9.13
C ASN A 28 1.82 -8.38 10.16
N PRO A 29 1.77 -8.69 11.47
CA PRO A 29 2.05 -7.72 12.51
C PRO A 29 3.46 -7.12 12.42
N ALA A 30 4.45 -7.87 11.92
CA ALA A 30 5.81 -7.36 11.71
C ALA A 30 5.84 -6.28 10.63
N TYR A 31 5.17 -6.51 9.49
CA TYR A 31 5.08 -5.52 8.42
C TYR A 31 4.31 -4.28 8.87
N ILE A 32 3.21 -4.45 9.61
CA ILE A 32 2.45 -3.35 10.17
C ILE A 32 3.34 -2.50 11.10
N GLN A 33 4.15 -3.13 11.96
CA GLN A 33 5.07 -2.39 12.84
C GLN A 33 6.12 -1.61 12.07
N ARG A 34 6.68 -2.17 10.99
CA ARG A 34 7.64 -1.51 10.09
C ARG A 34 7.01 -0.31 9.37
N ILE A 35 5.82 -0.48 8.76
CA ILE A 35 5.09 0.62 8.10
C ILE A 35 4.74 1.72 9.11
N ARG A 36 4.43 1.32 10.36
CA ARG A 36 4.21 2.24 11.50
C ARG A 36 5.45 3.00 11.94
N GLN A 37 6.62 2.83 11.35
CA GLN A 37 7.78 3.72 11.59
C GLN A 37 7.84 4.88 10.59
N ILE A 38 7.26 4.74 9.39
CA ILE A 38 7.44 5.68 8.27
C ILE A 38 6.83 7.05 8.55
N THR A 39 7.58 8.12 8.36
CA THR A 39 7.11 9.47 8.69
C THR A 39 5.99 9.93 7.74
N GLY A 40 4.92 10.52 8.28
CA GLY A 40 3.79 11.03 7.50
C GLY A 40 2.79 9.97 6.98
N ARG A 41 2.97 8.70 7.38
CA ARG A 41 2.03 7.60 7.12
C ARG A 41 0.60 7.89 7.62
N LYS A 42 -0.39 7.43 6.87
CA LYS A 42 -1.83 7.45 7.22
C LYS A 42 -2.44 6.09 6.93
N TRP A 43 -3.37 5.65 7.78
CA TRP A 43 -4.17 4.46 7.52
C TRP A 43 -5.50 4.85 6.89
N GLU A 44 -5.79 4.31 5.70
CA GLU A 44 -7.05 4.49 4.99
C GLU A 44 -7.97 3.30 5.29
N THR A 45 -8.94 3.52 6.19
CA THR A 45 -9.82 2.44 6.69
C THR A 45 -10.77 1.90 5.62
N LYS A 46 -11.23 2.75 4.69
CA LYS A 46 -12.17 2.35 3.63
C LYS A 46 -11.58 1.32 2.69
N GLN A 47 -10.32 1.50 2.33
CA GLN A 47 -9.63 0.63 1.38
C GLN A 47 -8.62 -0.31 2.05
N LYS A 48 -8.52 -0.26 3.39
CA LYS A 48 -7.61 -1.05 4.22
C LYS A 48 -6.16 -1.00 3.72
N MET A 49 -5.66 0.21 3.48
CA MET A 49 -4.31 0.43 2.98
C MET A 49 -3.60 1.54 3.73
N TRP A 50 -2.27 1.53 3.67
CA TRP A 50 -1.43 2.60 4.17
C TRP A 50 -1.16 3.61 3.07
N ILE A 51 -1.21 4.89 3.40
CA ILE A 51 -0.85 5.99 2.52
C ILE A 51 0.40 6.64 3.08
N ILE A 52 1.47 6.69 2.29
CA ILE A 52 2.70 7.43 2.63
C ILE A 52 2.90 8.60 1.66
N PRO A 53 3.55 9.68 2.09
CA PRO A 53 3.87 10.78 1.18
C PRO A 53 4.85 10.30 0.10
N TYR A 54 4.63 10.73 -1.14
CA TYR A 54 5.55 10.46 -2.25
C TYR A 54 6.76 11.41 -2.18
N THR A 55 7.60 11.22 -1.16
CA THR A 55 8.82 11.98 -0.93
C THR A 55 10.01 11.02 -0.84
N ILE A 56 11.19 11.50 -1.21
CA ILE A 56 12.42 10.70 -1.17
C ILE A 56 12.65 10.13 0.25
N ALA A 57 12.46 10.94 1.29
CA ALA A 57 12.64 10.51 2.68
C ALA A 57 11.70 9.35 3.06
N ALA A 58 10.41 9.45 2.77
CA ALA A 58 9.45 8.39 3.11
C ALA A 58 9.69 7.11 2.28
N ILE A 59 10.10 7.26 1.02
CA ILE A 59 10.48 6.13 0.17
C ILE A 59 11.73 5.45 0.74
N GLN A 60 12.76 6.21 1.14
CA GLN A 60 13.97 5.69 1.74
C GLN A 60 13.69 4.97 3.06
N GLU A 61 12.88 5.57 3.95
CA GLU A 61 12.41 4.93 5.19
C GLU A 61 11.70 3.61 4.88
N PHE A 62 10.80 3.60 3.90
CA PHE A 62 10.12 2.36 3.50
C PHE A 62 11.10 1.31 2.98
N THR A 63 11.95 1.64 2.01
CA THR A 63 12.89 0.69 1.39
C THR A 63 13.98 0.22 2.35
N SER A 64 14.25 0.96 3.42
CA SER A 64 15.19 0.53 4.46
C SER A 64 14.60 -0.52 5.41
N GLN A 65 13.27 -0.69 5.42
CA GLN A 65 12.56 -1.61 6.32
C GLN A 65 12.15 -2.92 5.64
N PHE A 66 12.21 -2.97 4.31
CA PHE A 66 11.72 -4.10 3.52
C PHE A 66 12.73 -4.49 2.46
N ASP A 67 12.90 -5.79 2.28
CA ASP A 67 13.70 -6.32 1.19
C ASP A 67 12.94 -6.17 -0.14
N PRO A 68 13.66 -5.96 -1.26
CA PRO A 68 13.02 -5.84 -2.58
C PRO A 68 12.25 -7.10 -2.99
N ASP A 69 12.56 -8.28 -2.43
CA ASP A 69 11.78 -9.50 -2.69
C ASP A 69 10.42 -9.51 -1.96
N GLU A 70 10.32 -8.83 -0.82
CA GLU A 70 9.07 -8.72 -0.04
C GLU A 70 8.07 -7.74 -0.68
N VAL A 71 8.49 -6.95 -1.67
CA VAL A 71 7.75 -5.81 -2.21
C VAL A 71 7.47 -5.99 -3.71
N GLN A 72 6.21 -5.86 -4.09
CA GLN A 72 5.77 -5.82 -5.48
C GLN A 72 5.23 -4.44 -5.84
N ILE A 73 5.80 -3.84 -6.88
CA ILE A 73 5.30 -2.59 -7.44
C ILE A 73 4.30 -2.96 -8.53
N THR A 74 3.03 -2.63 -8.34
CA THR A 74 2.01 -2.82 -9.39
C THR A 74 1.69 -1.48 -10.04
N PRO A 75 1.72 -1.40 -11.39
CA PRO A 75 1.17 -0.27 -12.09
C PRO A 75 -0.33 -0.20 -11.78
N GLU A 76 -0.80 1.02 -11.49
CA GLU A 76 -2.18 1.41 -11.19
C GLU A 76 -3.26 0.36 -11.54
N GLN A 77 -3.78 -0.36 -10.54
CA GLN A 77 -5.09 -0.96 -10.72
C GLN A 77 -6.10 0.18 -10.71
N ARG A 78 -6.73 0.44 -11.87
CA ARG A 78 -7.86 1.35 -12.00
C ARG A 78 -8.95 0.93 -11.01
N THR A 79 -8.92 1.48 -9.79
CA THR A 79 -10.05 1.37 -8.88
C THR A 79 -11.10 2.31 -9.41
N VAL A 80 -12.07 1.73 -10.13
CA VAL A 80 -13.37 2.33 -10.38
C VAL A 80 -14.05 2.59 -9.04
N THR A 81 -13.64 3.62 -8.31
CA THR A 81 -14.46 4.20 -7.25
C THR A 81 -15.44 5.15 -7.92
N GLU A 82 -16.43 4.57 -8.61
CA GLU A 82 -17.68 5.24 -8.91
C GLU A 82 -18.43 5.34 -7.56
N GLY A 83 -18.41 6.53 -6.98
CA GLY A 83 -18.86 6.75 -5.62
C GLY A 83 -19.05 8.22 -5.28
N THR A 84 -19.56 9.01 -6.23
CA THR A 84 -20.22 10.28 -5.90
C THR A 84 -21.71 10.07 -6.11
N LYS A 85 -22.37 9.60 -5.04
CA LYS A 85 -23.80 9.84 -4.85
C LYS A 85 -23.92 11.33 -4.52
N ASP A 86 -24.29 12.12 -5.51
CA ASP A 86 -24.66 13.54 -5.44
C ASP A 86 -25.92 13.65 -6.30
N THR A 87 -27.07 14.17 -5.90
CA THR A 87 -27.51 14.84 -4.69
C THR A 87 -29.03 14.69 -4.64
N ARG A 88 -29.58 14.65 -3.43
CA ARG A 88 -31.01 14.74 -3.16
C ARG A 88 -31.53 16.13 -3.56
N ILE A 89 -32.56 16.18 -4.42
CA ILE A 89 -33.63 17.19 -4.40
C ILE A 89 -34.92 16.56 -4.90
#